data_AF-A0A1V1NZI0-F1
#
_entry.id   AF-A0A1V1NZI0-F1
#
_cell.length_a   1.000
_cell.length_b   1.000
_cell.length_c   1.000
_cell.angle_alpha   90.00
_cell.angle_beta   90.00
_cell.angle_gamma   90.00
#
_symmetry.space_group_name_H-M   'P 1'
#
loop_
_entity.id
_entity.type
_entity.pdbx_description
1 polymer ?
#
loop_
_entity_poly.entity_id
_entity_poly.type
_entity_poly.pdbx_seq_one_letter_code
_entity_poly.pdbx_strand_id
1 'polypeptide(L)'
;MTPFQILMKHREIILPIHQEQGSIPKTYQKILVLLPELKDIKFNTFKQYMPRLIEIAEQLAEESKVLTQEKIELEQALQNLQNKTDESDEIQPGEKIKVDGWNIVKGNDGYFRANRKINRKVVSVYLGKKFDEGRAMEKIRAKVEKMSMA
;
A
#
# COMPACT_ATOMS: atom_id res chain seq x y z
N MET A 1 7.74 -0.40 -34.84
CA MET A 1 7.81 0.67 -33.81
C MET A 1 7.91 1.99 -34.55
N THR A 2 7.08 2.99 -34.24
CA THR A 2 7.12 4.29 -34.92
C THR A 2 8.35 5.10 -34.46
N PRO A 3 8.87 6.06 -35.25
CA PRO A 3 9.98 6.90 -34.82
C PRO A 3 9.71 7.57 -33.48
N PHE A 4 8.48 8.06 -33.28
CA PHE A 4 8.05 8.64 -32.02
C PHE A 4 8.10 7.65 -30.84
N GLN A 5 7.65 6.41 -31.02
CA GLN A 5 7.73 5.38 -29.98
C GLN A 5 9.18 5.08 -29.56
N ILE A 6 10.11 5.07 -30.52
CA ILE A 6 11.54 4.87 -30.22
C ILE A 6 12.04 6.07 -29.39
N LEU A 7 11.71 7.30 -29.77
CA LEU A 7 12.10 8.48 -28.98
C LEU A 7 11.51 8.46 -27.56
N MET A 8 10.24 8.07 -27.42
CA MET A 8 9.59 7.91 -26.11
C MET A 8 10.25 6.83 -25.24
N LYS A 9 10.69 5.72 -25.84
CA LYS A 9 11.40 4.64 -25.16
C LYS A 9 12.72 5.13 -24.56
N HIS A 10 13.42 6.02 -25.25
CA HIS A 10 14.73 6.55 -24.84
C HIS A 10 14.66 7.97 -24.23
N ARG A 11 13.46 8.44 -23.86
CA ARG A 11 13.24 9.82 -23.39
C ARG A 11 14.12 10.23 -22.20
N GLU A 12 14.40 9.29 -21.30
CA GLU A 12 15.22 9.51 -20.10
C GLU A 12 16.68 9.88 -20.43
N ILE A 13 17.16 9.49 -21.61
CA ILE A 13 18.50 9.84 -22.10
C ILE A 13 18.43 11.10 -22.98
N ILE A 14 17.42 11.17 -23.84
CA ILE A 14 17.25 12.23 -24.84
C ILE A 14 17.01 13.59 -24.18
N LEU A 15 16.13 13.64 -23.17
CA LEU A 15 15.69 14.91 -22.58
C LEU A 15 16.77 15.61 -21.75
N PRO A 16 17.54 14.92 -20.87
CA PRO A 16 18.64 15.57 -20.15
C PRO A 16 19.72 16.10 -21.09
N ILE A 17 20.04 15.35 -22.16
CA ILE A 17 20.96 15.81 -23.19
C ILE A 17 20.41 17.08 -23.86
N HIS A 18 19.11 17.13 -24.13
CA HIS A 18 18.51 18.31 -24.74
C HIS A 18 18.58 19.52 -23.82
N GLN A 19 18.28 19.34 -22.53
CA GLN A 19 18.40 20.37 -21.50
C GLN A 19 19.83 20.90 -21.39
N GLU A 20 20.84 20.03 -21.43
CA GLU A 20 22.25 20.40 -21.40
C GLU A 20 22.70 21.16 -22.66
N GLN A 21 22.26 20.72 -23.84
CA GLN A 21 22.73 21.26 -25.12
C GLN A 21 21.97 22.50 -25.59
N GLY A 22 20.72 22.68 -25.15
CA GLY A 22 19.84 23.79 -25.52
C GLY A 22 19.48 23.87 -27.02
N SER A 23 19.83 22.85 -27.82
CA SER A 23 19.72 22.90 -29.28
C SER A 23 19.43 21.51 -29.86
N ILE A 24 18.34 21.39 -30.63
CA ILE A 24 17.92 20.13 -31.26
C ILE A 24 19.03 19.51 -32.17
N PRO A 25 19.71 20.27 -33.06
CA PRO A 25 20.83 19.74 -33.85
C PRO A 25 21.95 19.12 -33.00
N LYS A 26 22.43 19.83 -31.97
CA LYS A 26 23.50 19.34 -31.08
C LYS A 26 23.06 18.10 -30.31
N THR A 27 21.82 18.13 -29.82
CA THR A 27 21.19 17.00 -29.12
C THR A 27 21.18 15.76 -30.02
N TYR A 28 20.72 15.90 -31.26
CA TYR A 28 20.66 14.80 -32.22
C TYR A 28 22.05 14.20 -32.50
N GLN A 29 23.06 15.05 -32.72
CA GLN A 29 24.43 14.58 -32.93
C GLN A 29 24.97 13.80 -31.73
N LYS A 30 24.78 14.32 -30.51
CA LYS A 30 25.21 13.65 -29.27
C LYS A 30 24.45 12.33 -29.03
N ILE A 31 23.16 12.31 -29.34
CA ILE A 31 22.32 11.11 -29.23
C ILE A 31 22.77 10.02 -30.21
N LEU A 32 23.13 10.33 -31.45
CA LEU A 32 23.58 9.30 -32.41
C LEU A 32 24.86 8.58 -31.98
N VAL A 33 25.68 9.21 -31.13
CA VAL A 33 26.87 8.59 -30.53
C VAL A 33 26.47 7.62 -29.42
N LEU A 34 25.51 7.99 -28.58
CA LEU A 34 25.08 7.22 -27.41
C LEU A 34 24.07 6.11 -27.75
N LEU A 35 23.21 6.37 -28.73
CA LEU A 35 22.09 5.53 -29.15
C LEU A 35 22.18 5.33 -30.67
N PRO A 36 23.08 4.44 -31.14
CA PRO A 36 23.28 4.20 -32.57
C PRO A 36 22.04 3.60 -33.25
N GLU A 37 21.12 3.00 -32.50
CA GLU A 37 19.82 2.53 -32.99
C GLU A 37 18.91 3.66 -33.51
N LEU A 38 19.17 4.92 -33.12
CA LEU A 38 18.43 6.08 -33.62
C LEU A 38 18.92 6.57 -35.00
N LYS A 39 19.95 5.94 -35.59
CA LYS A 39 20.47 6.29 -36.93
C LYS A 39 19.41 6.17 -38.03
N ASP A 40 18.44 5.28 -37.86
CA ASP A 40 17.36 5.09 -38.83
C ASP A 40 16.33 6.25 -38.81
N ILE A 41 16.31 7.04 -37.74
CA ILE A 41 15.44 8.22 -37.63
C ILE A 41 16.16 9.42 -38.23
N LYS A 42 15.65 9.91 -39.36
CA LYS A 42 16.19 11.12 -39.99
C LYS A 42 16.09 12.33 -39.05
N PHE A 43 17.08 13.22 -39.12
CA PHE A 43 17.11 14.46 -38.33
C PHE A 43 15.81 15.27 -38.42
N ASN A 44 15.20 15.39 -39.61
CA ASN A 44 13.95 16.13 -39.76
C ASN A 44 12.80 15.52 -38.96
N THR A 45 12.70 14.19 -38.96
CA THR A 45 11.71 13.44 -38.17
C THR A 45 11.97 13.62 -36.67
N PHE A 46 13.23 13.53 -36.25
CA PHE A 46 13.63 13.82 -34.87
C PHE A 46 13.22 15.24 -34.45
N LYS A 47 13.57 16.24 -35.25
CA LYS A 47 13.24 17.65 -35.01
C LYS A 47 11.72 17.88 -34.90
N GLN A 48 10.92 17.21 -35.73
CA GLN A 48 9.46 17.32 -35.69
C GLN A 48 8.87 16.77 -34.39
N TYR A 49 9.43 15.68 -33.85
CA TYR A 49 8.89 15.03 -32.65
C TYR A 49 9.43 15.59 -31.33
N MET A 50 10.58 16.27 -31.33
CA MET A 50 11.19 16.80 -30.11
C MET A 50 10.27 17.73 -29.30
N PRO A 51 9.56 18.71 -29.88
CA PRO A 51 8.64 19.55 -29.12
C PRO A 51 7.56 18.74 -28.40
N ARG A 52 7.00 17.74 -29.09
CA ARG A 52 5.96 16.87 -28.52
C ARG A 52 6.52 15.97 -27.40
N LEU A 53 7.76 15.51 -27.56
CA LEU A 53 8.45 14.72 -26.54
C LEU A 53 8.67 15.54 -25.25
N ILE A 54 9.06 16.82 -25.39
CA ILE A 54 9.25 17.75 -24.27
C ILE A 54 7.92 17.99 -23.57
N GLU A 55 6.86 18.33 -24.32
CA GLU A 55 5.52 18.58 -23.78
C GLU A 55 4.99 17.39 -22.96
N ILE A 56 5.13 16.16 -23.49
CA ILE A 56 4.69 14.95 -22.78
C ILE A 56 5.53 14.73 -21.53
N ALA A 57 6.83 15.01 -21.57
CA ALA A 57 7.68 14.85 -20.40
C ALA A 57 7.34 15.85 -19.29
N GLU A 58 6.99 17.09 -19.65
CA GLU A 58 6.52 18.10 -18.71
C GLU A 58 5.19 17.68 -18.08
N GLN A 59 4.24 17.18 -18.87
CA GLN A 59 2.97 16.64 -18.37
C GLN A 59 3.19 15.48 -17.39
N LEU A 60 4.03 14.51 -17.76
CA LEU A 60 4.37 13.37 -16.89
C LEU A 60 5.07 13.80 -15.60
N ALA A 61 5.91 14.84 -15.65
CA ALA A 61 6.58 15.36 -14.46
C ALA A 61 5.57 15.99 -13.49
N GLU A 62 4.59 16.75 -13.99
CA GLU A 62 3.54 17.35 -13.18
C GLU A 62 2.62 16.27 -12.57
N GLU A 63 2.19 15.29 -13.38
CA GLU A 63 1.40 14.16 -12.89
C GLU A 63 2.14 13.36 -11.82
N SER A 64 3.42 13.08 -12.03
CA SER A 64 4.25 12.37 -11.04
C SER A 64 4.38 13.14 -9.74
N LYS A 65 4.42 14.47 -9.79
CA LYS A 65 4.49 15.33 -8.60
C LYS A 65 3.20 15.26 -7.79
N VAL A 66 2.05 15.34 -8.45
CA VAL A 66 0.72 15.19 -7.82
C VAL A 66 0.60 13.81 -7.15
N LEU A 67 0.92 12.74 -7.87
CA LEU A 67 0.87 11.37 -7.33
C LEU A 67 1.81 11.17 -6.14
N THR A 68 2.99 11.79 -6.16
CA THR A 68 3.93 11.71 -5.03
C THR A 68 3.36 12.41 -3.80
N GLN A 69 2.71 13.56 -3.97
CA GLN A 69 2.05 14.28 -2.89
C GLN A 69 0.88 13.49 -2.29
N GLU A 70 0.00 12.96 -3.13
CA GLU A 70 -1.12 12.11 -2.69
C GLU A 70 -0.63 10.87 -1.93
N LYS A 71 0.44 10.24 -2.41
CA LYS A 71 1.06 9.10 -1.73
C LYS A 71 1.53 9.46 -0.32
N ILE A 72 2.22 10.61 -0.17
CA ILE A 72 2.69 11.08 1.14
C ILE A 72 1.52 11.32 2.10
N GLU A 73 0.45 11.95 1.62
CA GLU A 73 -0.76 12.23 2.42
C GLU A 73 -1.44 10.94 2.87
N LEU A 74 -1.57 9.95 1.98
CA LEU A 74 -2.13 8.64 2.31
C LEU A 74 -1.24 7.86 3.29
N GLU A 75 0.07 7.90 3.14
CA GLU A 75 1.02 7.28 4.08
C GLU A 75 0.90 7.92 5.48
N GLN A 76 0.78 9.25 5.55
CA GLN A 76 0.54 9.94 6.81
C GLN A 76 -0.82 9.58 7.43
N ALA A 77 -1.88 9.50 6.62
CA ALA A 77 -3.20 9.09 7.08
C ALA A 77 -3.19 7.66 7.65
N LEU A 78 -2.51 6.72 6.97
CA LEU A 78 -2.34 5.35 7.44
C LEU A 78 -1.55 5.29 8.75
N GLN A 79 -0.45 6.04 8.85
CA GLN A 79 0.32 6.11 10.09
C GLN A 79 -0.51 6.64 11.27
N ASN A 80 -1.31 7.68 11.02
CA ASN A 80 -2.21 8.24 12.04
C ASN A 80 -3.29 7.24 12.48
N LEU A 81 -3.82 6.44 11.55
CA LEU A 81 -4.78 5.39 11.89
C LEU A 81 -4.13 4.27 12.69
N GLN A 82 -2.93 3.81 12.31
CA GLN A 82 -2.19 2.79 13.04
C GLN A 82 -1.94 3.22 14.49
N ASN A 83 -1.45 4.45 14.69
CA ASN A 83 -1.23 5.01 16.02
C ASN A 83 -2.53 5.07 16.85
N LYS A 84 -3.69 5.34 16.23
CA LYS A 84 -5.00 5.33 16.91
C LYS A 84 -5.48 3.93 17.29
N THR A 85 -5.24 2.92 16.45
CA THR A 85 -5.59 1.52 16.77
C THR A 85 -4.76 0.97 17.92
N ASP A 86 -3.47 1.33 18.01
CA ASP A 86 -2.62 0.89 19.12
C ASP A 86 -3.05 1.50 20.47
N GLU A 87 -3.72 2.66 20.47
CA GLU A 87 -4.29 3.27 21.69
C GLU A 87 -5.69 2.75 22.05
N SER A 88 -6.39 2.03 21.17
CA SER A 88 -7.78 1.57 21.38
C SER A 88 -7.95 0.09 21.71
N ASP A 89 -6.86 -0.69 21.71
CA ASP A 89 -6.88 -2.13 22.07
C ASP A 89 -6.72 -2.41 23.59
N GLU A 90 -6.58 -1.39 24.43
CA GLU A 90 -6.62 -1.57 25.88
C GLU A 90 -8.07 -1.65 26.39
N ILE A 91 -8.69 -2.81 26.20
CA ILE A 91 -9.88 -3.20 26.97
C ILE A 91 -9.53 -3.03 28.45
N GLN A 92 -10.14 -2.04 29.09
CA GLN A 92 -9.83 -1.73 30.49
C GLN A 92 -10.31 -2.89 31.38
N PRO A 93 -9.57 -3.21 32.46
CA PRO A 93 -9.98 -4.23 33.41
C PRO A 93 -11.32 -3.84 34.05
N GLY A 94 -12.40 -4.53 33.65
CA GLY A 94 -13.76 -4.29 34.13
C GLY A 94 -14.81 -4.16 33.03
N GLU A 95 -14.40 -3.92 31.79
CA GLU A 95 -15.31 -3.82 30.65
C GLU A 95 -15.87 -5.21 30.26
N LYS A 96 -17.20 -5.34 30.26
CA LYS A 96 -17.89 -6.61 29.99
C LYS A 96 -18.24 -6.72 28.52
N ILE A 97 -17.32 -7.24 27.71
CA ILE A 97 -17.59 -7.55 26.31
C ILE A 97 -18.36 -8.88 26.24
N LYS A 98 -19.41 -8.94 25.41
CA LYS A 98 -20.18 -10.16 25.18
C LYS A 98 -20.02 -10.61 23.73
N VAL A 99 -19.63 -11.86 23.54
CA VAL A 99 -19.53 -12.52 22.23
C VAL A 99 -20.37 -13.79 22.29
N ASP A 100 -21.40 -13.91 21.45
CA ASP A 100 -22.30 -15.08 21.40
C ASP A 100 -22.87 -15.50 22.78
N GLY A 101 -23.20 -14.51 23.62
CA GLY A 101 -23.70 -14.74 24.98
C GLY A 101 -22.65 -15.23 25.99
N TRP A 102 -21.38 -15.28 25.62
CA TRP A 102 -20.25 -15.47 26.54
C TRP A 102 -19.72 -14.13 27.02
N ASN A 103 -19.39 -14.03 28.31
CA ASN A 103 -18.76 -12.84 28.87
C ASN A 103 -17.24 -12.95 28.72
N ILE A 104 -16.63 -12.02 28.01
CA ILE A 104 -15.19 -11.93 27.86
C ILE A 104 -14.64 -11.09 29.01
N VAL A 105 -13.63 -11.62 29.70
CA VAL A 105 -12.98 -10.95 30.84
C VAL A 105 -11.47 -11.07 30.67
N LYS A 106 -10.75 -9.97 30.92
CA LYS A 106 -9.29 -9.96 31.05
C LYS A 106 -8.94 -10.33 32.49
N GLY A 107 -8.22 -11.43 32.69
CA GLY A 107 -7.72 -11.83 34.00
C GLY A 107 -6.56 -10.96 34.47
N ASN A 108 -6.27 -11.00 35.76
CA ASN A 108 -5.11 -10.30 36.35
C ASN A 108 -3.76 -10.82 35.80
N ASP A 109 -3.77 -12.01 35.20
CA ASP A 109 -2.64 -12.62 34.49
C ASP A 109 -2.42 -12.04 33.09
N GLY A 110 -3.26 -11.10 32.65
CA GLY A 110 -3.21 -10.45 31.35
C GLY A 110 -3.83 -11.29 30.23
N TYR A 111 -4.51 -12.40 30.54
CA TYR A 111 -5.13 -13.27 29.54
C TYR A 111 -6.65 -13.07 29.46
N PHE A 112 -7.17 -13.07 28.26
CA PHE A 112 -8.60 -13.04 27.98
C PHE A 112 -9.22 -14.43 28.10
N ARG A 113 -10.37 -14.50 28.77
CA ARG A 113 -11.16 -15.73 28.94
C ARG A 113 -12.63 -15.43 28.65
N ALA A 114 -13.27 -16.33 27.90
CA ALA A 114 -14.71 -16.31 27.69
C ALA A 114 -15.39 -17.20 28.75
N ASN A 115 -16.35 -16.65 29.49
CA ASN A 115 -17.07 -17.36 30.55
C ASN A 115 -18.58 -17.40 30.27
N ARG A 116 -19.19 -18.58 30.38
CA ARG A 116 -20.65 -18.76 30.28
C ARG A 116 -21.12 -19.84 31.24
N LYS A 117 -22.32 -19.67 31.80
CA LYS A 117 -22.96 -20.68 32.64
C LYS A 117 -23.79 -21.60 31.77
N ILE A 118 -23.48 -22.90 31.78
CA ILE A 118 -24.14 -23.96 31.02
C ILE A 118 -24.46 -25.10 32.00
N ASN A 119 -25.71 -25.56 32.05
CA ASN A 119 -26.15 -26.62 32.98
C ASN A 119 -25.75 -26.36 34.44
N ARG A 120 -25.94 -25.11 34.91
CA ARG A 120 -25.57 -24.61 36.24
C ARG A 120 -24.05 -24.59 36.55
N LYS A 121 -23.19 -25.07 35.65
CA LYS A 121 -21.72 -25.01 35.78
C LYS A 121 -21.16 -23.84 34.98
N VAL A 122 -20.11 -23.18 35.48
CA VAL A 122 -19.40 -22.13 34.73
C VAL A 122 -18.36 -22.81 33.85
N VAL A 123 -18.43 -22.55 32.55
CA VAL A 123 -17.45 -23.00 31.57
C VAL A 123 -16.59 -21.80 31.18
N SER A 124 -15.28 -22.00 31.15
CA SER A 124 -14.30 -20.99 30.73
C SER A 124 -13.54 -21.46 29.51
N VAL A 125 -13.31 -20.56 28.55
CA VAL A 125 -12.50 -20.79 27.34
C VAL A 125 -11.37 -19.77 27.31
N TYR A 126 -10.14 -20.26 27.18
CA TYR A 126 -8.96 -19.44 27.11
C TYR A 126 -8.76 -18.86 25.70
N LEU A 127 -8.73 -17.53 25.60
CA LEU A 127 -8.64 -16.83 24.31
C LEU A 127 -7.20 -16.45 23.95
N GLY A 128 -6.39 -16.03 24.91
CA GLY A 128 -5.00 -15.62 24.70
C GLY A 128 -4.67 -14.27 25.36
N LYS A 129 -3.50 -13.70 25.08
CA LYS A 129 -3.09 -12.38 25.61
C LYS A 129 -3.72 -11.18 24.90
N LYS A 130 -4.04 -11.33 23.62
CA LYS A 130 -4.74 -10.32 22.82
C LYS A 130 -6.17 -10.80 22.57
N PHE A 131 -7.12 -9.88 22.63
CA PHE A 131 -8.49 -10.15 22.27
C PHE A 131 -8.62 -10.04 20.74
N ASP A 132 -9.19 -11.07 20.13
CA ASP A 132 -9.51 -11.12 18.70
C ASP A 132 -10.88 -11.78 18.61
N GLU A 133 -11.85 -11.05 18.08
CA GLU A 133 -13.26 -11.48 18.09
C GLU A 133 -13.47 -12.74 17.25
N GLY A 134 -12.79 -12.85 16.10
CA GLY A 134 -12.88 -14.01 15.21
C GLY A 134 -12.33 -15.27 15.87
N ARG A 135 -11.14 -15.18 16.47
CA ARG A 135 -10.54 -16.28 17.24
C ARG A 135 -11.36 -16.64 18.47
N ALA A 136 -11.99 -15.65 19.12
CA ALA A 136 -12.87 -15.89 20.25
C ALA A 136 -14.10 -16.72 19.82
N MET A 137 -14.76 -16.31 18.74
CA MET A 137 -15.89 -17.05 18.16
C MET A 137 -15.52 -18.49 17.80
N GLU A 138 -14.39 -18.69 17.12
CA GLU A 138 -13.94 -20.02 16.70
C GLU A 138 -13.71 -20.95 17.90
N LYS A 139 -12.99 -20.48 18.92
CA LYS A 139 -12.71 -21.26 20.14
C LYS A 139 -13.97 -21.54 20.95
N ILE A 140 -14.89 -20.59 21.03
CA ILE A 140 -16.18 -20.76 21.70
C ILE A 140 -16.98 -21.85 20.99
N ARG A 141 -17.09 -21.78 19.66
CA ARG A 141 -17.82 -22.75 18.84
C ARG A 141 -17.28 -24.17 19.03
N ALA A 142 -15.96 -24.33 18.89
CA ALA A 142 -15.30 -25.62 19.10
C ALA A 142 -15.53 -26.19 20.51
N LYS A 143 -15.59 -25.32 21.54
CA LYS A 143 -15.90 -25.74 22.91
C LYS A 143 -17.36 -26.20 23.04
N VAL A 144 -18.31 -25.48 22.46
CA VAL A 144 -19.74 -25.81 22.50
C VAL A 144 -20.01 -27.14 21.79
N GLU A 145 -19.44 -27.34 20.60
CA GLU A 145 -19.56 -28.60 19.85
C GLU A 145 -19.07 -29.79 20.68
N LYS A 146 -17.89 -29.68 21.30
CA LYS A 146 -17.34 -30.72 22.17
C LYS A 146 -18.22 -31.05 23.38
N MET A 147 -18.96 -30.07 23.90
CA MET A 147 -19.88 -30.28 25.03
C MET A 147 -21.23 -30.84 24.60
N SER A 148 -21.65 -30.63 23.35
CA SER A 148 -22.90 -31.21 22.82
C SER A 148 -22.79 -32.71 22.52
N MET A 149 -21.56 -33.22 22.35
CA MET A 149 -21.28 -34.63 22.08
C MET A 149 -20.99 -35.47 23.34
N ALA A 150 -20.95 -34.84 24.52
CA ALA A 150 -20.58 -35.47 25.80
C ALA A 150 -21.79 -35.56 26.74
#